data_AF-A0A3C2BVT7-F1
#
_entry.id   AF-A0A3C2BVT7-F1
#
_cell.length_a   1.000
_cell.length_b   1.000
_cell.length_c   1.000
_cell.angle_alpha   90.00
_cell.angle_beta   90.00
_cell.angle_gamma   90.00
#
_symmetry.space_group_name_H-M   'P 1'
#
loop_
_entity.id
_entity.type
_entity.pdbx_description
1 polymer ?
#
loop_
_entity_poly.entity_id
_entity_poly.type
_entity_poly.pdbx_seq_one_letter_code
_entity_poly.pdbx_strand_id
1 'polypeptide(L)' 'GGDCAETFEAATADKISARVRTILQMAVVLTYGAAMPVIKMGRMAGQFA' A
#
# COMPACT_ATOMS: atom_id res chain seq x y z
N GLY A 1 -1.65 -4.13 -1.72
CA GLY A 1 -2.08 -4.14 -0.30
C GLY A 1 -2.72 -2.82 0.07
N GLY A 2 -3.32 -2.70 1.25
CA GLY A 2 -3.97 -1.48 1.71
C GLY A 2 -5.03 -1.78 2.77
N ASP A 3 -5.84 -0.78 3.11
CA ASP A 3 -6.88 -0.94 4.12
C ASP A 3 -8.02 -1.83 3.62
N CYS A 4 -8.71 -2.48 4.56
CA CYS A 4 -9.93 -3.24 4.25
C CYS A 4 -11.05 -2.28 3.77
N ALA A 5 -11.19 -1.16 4.49
CA ALA A 5 -12.04 -0.03 4.16
C ALA A 5 -11.31 1.26 4.57
N GLU A 6 -11.20 2.22 3.65
CA GLU A 6 -10.77 3.57 3.93
C GLU A 6 -11.88 4.33 4.66
N THR A 7 -11.50 5.21 5.59
CA THR A 7 -12.43 6.15 6.23
C THR A 7 -11.93 7.57 6.00
N PHE A 8 -12.86 8.53 5.90
CA PHE A 8 -12.49 9.93 5.69
C PHE A 8 -11.64 10.49 6.84
N GLU A 9 -11.90 10.05 8.07
CA GLU A 9 -11.08 10.42 9.23
C GLU A 9 -9.65 9.86 9.16
N ALA A 10 -9.47 8.66 8.57
CA ALA A 10 -8.17 8.04 8.41
C ALA A 10 -7.41 8.48 7.14
N ALA A 11 -8.02 9.27 6.27
CA ALA A 11 -7.42 9.81 5.04
C ALA A 11 -6.47 10.99 5.33
N THR A 12 -5.50 10.77 6.22
CA THR A 12 -4.49 11.76 6.61
C THR A 12 -3.15 11.47 5.93
N ALA A 13 -2.34 12.51 5.70
CA ALA A 13 -1.04 12.41 5.02
C ALA A 13 -0.10 11.39 5.69
N ASP A 14 -0.06 11.37 7.02
CA ASP A 14 0.78 10.45 7.79
C ASP A 14 0.36 9.00 7.58
N LYS A 15 -0.95 8.72 7.65
CA LYS A 15 -1.47 7.36 7.45
C LYS A 15 -1.29 6.89 6.00
N ILE A 16 -1.45 7.78 5.02
CA ILE A 16 -1.27 7.45 3.59
C ILE A 16 0.21 7.16 3.32
N SER A 17 1.13 8.02 3.76
CA SER A 17 2.56 7.84 3.57
C SER A 17 3.09 6.57 4.26
N ALA A 18 2.59 6.26 5.46
CA ALA A 18 2.92 5.01 6.16
C ALA A 18 2.48 3.77 5.37
N ARG A 19 1.29 3.80 4.76
CA ARG A 19 0.79 2.71 3.90
C ARG A 19 1.64 2.53 2.64
N VAL A 20 1.95 3.63 1.94
CA VAL A 20 2.82 3.61 0.75
C VAL A 20 4.20 3.06 1.11
N ARG A 21 4.81 3.52 2.21
CA ARG A 21 6.11 3.05 2.69
C ARG A 21 6.09 1.55 2.96
N THR A 22 5.05 1.05 3.61
CA THR A 22 4.90 -0.39 3.91
C THR A 22 4.83 -1.22 2.61
N ILE A 23 4.04 -0.78 1.62
CA ILE A 23 3.94 -1.46 0.33
C ILE A 23 5.30 -1.48 -0.39
N LEU A 24 6.05 -0.38 -0.37
CA LEU A 24 7.37 -0.29 -1.00
C LEU A 24 8.41 -1.18 -0.29
N GLN A 25 8.37 -1.26 1.06
CA GLN A 25 9.24 -2.16 1.82
C GLN A 25 8.97 -3.62 1.48
N MET A 26 7.71 -4.04 1.44
CA MET A 26 7.35 -5.40 1.03
C MET A 26 7.73 -5.68 -0.43
N ALA A 27 7.54 -4.69 -1.31
CA ALA A 27 7.85 -4.81 -2.72
C ALA A 27 9.33 -5.11 -3.00
N VAL A 28 10.26 -4.52 -2.24
CA VAL A 28 11.70 -4.82 -2.36
C VAL A 28 12.00 -6.27 -1.98
N VAL A 29 11.43 -6.73 -0.86
CA VAL A 29 11.62 -8.12 -0.39
C VAL A 29 11.08 -9.12 -1.40
N LEU A 30 9.88 -8.88 -1.93
CA LEU A 30 9.25 -9.75 -2.93
C LEU A 30 9.99 -9.73 -4.27
N THR A 31 10.44 -8.57 -4.75
CA THR A 31 11.24 -8.49 -5.98
C THR A 31 12.53 -9.30 -5.85
N TYR A 32 13.20 -9.24 -4.69
CA TYR A 32 14.41 -10.02 -4.45
C TYR A 32 14.13 -11.53 -4.41
N GLY A 33 13.12 -11.97 -3.64
CA GLY A 33 12.80 -13.39 -3.48
C GLY A 33 12.21 -14.05 -4.73
N ALA A 34 11.47 -13.30 -5.56
CA ALA A 34 10.85 -13.82 -6.79
C ALA A 34 11.74 -13.68 -8.04
N ALA A 35 12.86 -12.95 -7.94
CA ALA A 35 13.76 -12.64 -9.07
C ALA A 35 13.05 -12.07 -10.32
N MET A 36 11.89 -11.43 -10.12
CA MET A 36 11.07 -10.88 -11.19
C MET A 36 10.42 -9.54 -10.78
N PRO A 37 10.03 -8.68 -11.74
CA PRO A 37 9.38 -7.43 -11.42
C PRO A 37 8.02 -7.65 -10.73
N VAL A 38 7.84 -7.07 -9.54
CA VAL A 38 6.56 -7.06 -8.83
C VAL A 38 5.78 -5.78 -9.17
N ILE A 39 4.49 -5.87 -9.46
CA ILE A 39 3.63 -4.68 -9.63
C ILE A 39 3.04 -4.28 -8.28
N LYS A 40 3.16 -3.00 -7.92
CA LYS A 40 2.75 -2.49 -6.60
C LYS A 40 1.38 -1.84 -6.73
N MET A 41 0.33 -2.60 -6.39
CA MET A 41 -1.05 -2.12 -6.42
C MET A 41 -1.56 -1.85 -5.00
N GLY A 42 -1.99 -0.62 -4.74
CA GLY A 42 -2.56 -0.17 -3.48
C GLY A 42 -4.09 -0.22 -3.49
N ARG A 43 -4.72 -0.67 -2.39
CA ARG A 43 -6.14 -0.38 -2.11
C ARG A 43 -6.22 0.98 -1.42
N MET A 44 -6.31 2.04 -2.21
CA MET A 44 -6.30 3.44 -1.76
C MET A 44 -7.08 4.31 -2.76
N ALA A 45 -7.51 5.51 -2.31
CA ALA A 45 -8.21 6.51 -3.12
C ALA A 45 -9.57 6.05 -3.69
N GLY A 46 -10.29 5.20 -2.96
CA GLY A 46 -11.62 4.76 -3.38
C GLY A 46 -12.20 3.58 -2.63
N GLN A 47 -11.49 3.04 -1.63
CA GLN A 47 -11.95 1.87 -0.87
C GLN A 47 -12.90 2.27 0.26
N PHE A 48 -13.90 3.12 -0.02
CA PHE A 48 -14.88 3.58 0.97
C PHE A 48 -16.17 2.74 1.00
N ALA A 49 -16.29 1.76 0.09
CA ALA A 49 -17.42 0.85 -0.07
C ALA A 49 -16.94 -0.59 -0.29
#